data_AF-A0A9P6XNN7-F1
#
_entry.id   AF-A0A9P6XNN7-F1
#
_cell.length_a   1.000
_cell.length_b   1.000
_cell.length_c   1.000
_cell.angle_alpha   90.00
_cell.angle_beta   90.00
_cell.angle_gamma   90.00
#
_symmetry.space_group_name_H-M   'P 1'
#
loop_
_entity.id
_entity.type
_entity.pdbx_description
1 polymer ?
#
loop_
_entity_poly.entity_id
_entity_poly.type
_entity_poly.pdbx_seq_one_letter_code
_entity_poly.pdbx_strand_id
1 'polypeptide(L)' 'MTAPVRVRSAMQDLGPTFVKLGQVLATRVDLLPPEWIAELSELQNAVPALPYADIREQLEADLGASPTEVFAFLD' A
#
# COMPACT_ATOMS: atom_id res chain seq x y z
N MET A 1 -17.62 6.06 14.64
CA MET A 1 -17.02 5.56 13.38
C MET A 1 -18.13 5.05 12.49
N THR A 2 -18.12 5.40 11.20
CA THR A 2 -19.11 4.89 10.23
C THR A 2 -18.82 3.42 9.89
N ALA A 3 -19.77 2.73 9.25
CA ALA A 3 -19.57 1.34 8.82
C ALA A 3 -18.37 1.16 7.86
N PRO A 4 -18.16 2.02 6.83
CA PRO A 4 -16.98 1.94 5.97
C PRO A 4 -15.66 2.01 6.74
N VAL A 5 -15.54 2.96 7.68
CA VAL A 5 -14.30 3.15 8.48
C VAL A 5 -13.98 1.91 9.31
N ARG A 6 -15.02 1.30 9.91
CA ARG A 6 -14.85 0.07 10.69
C ARG A 6 -14.39 -1.11 9.82
N VAL A 7 -14.93 -1.23 8.61
CA VAL A 7 -14.56 -2.30 7.68
C VAL A 7 -13.14 -2.10 7.17
N ARG A 8 -12.75 -0.89 6.78
CA ARG A 8 -11.37 -0.58 6.40
C ARG A 8 -10.39 -0.97 7.51
N SER A 9 -10.64 -0.52 8.75
CA SER A 9 -9.77 -0.82 9.89
C SER A 9 -9.63 -2.33 10.10
N ALA A 10 -10.75 -3.08 10.06
CA ALA A 10 -10.73 -4.53 10.19
C ALA A 10 -9.93 -5.20 9.06
N MET A 11 -10.00 -4.70 7.83
CA MET A 11 -9.20 -5.22 6.71
C MET A 11 -7.70 -4.97 6.91
N GLN A 12 -7.31 -3.84 7.50
CA GLN A 12 -5.91 -3.57 7.86
C GLN A 12 -5.43 -4.51 8.96
N ASP A 13 -6.24 -4.71 10.01
CA ASP A 13 -5.91 -5.59 11.14
C ASP A 13 -5.80 -7.07 10.72
N LEU A 14 -6.60 -7.50 9.75
CA LEU A 14 -6.55 -8.86 9.17
C LEU A 14 -5.38 -9.07 8.20
N GLY A 15 -4.66 -8.00 7.85
CA GLY A 15 -3.39 -8.07 7.12
C GLY A 15 -3.51 -8.04 5.58
N PRO A 16 -2.39 -8.31 4.87
CA PRO A 16 -2.20 -7.91 3.48
C PRO A 16 -3.19 -8.53 2.49
N THR A 17 -3.72 -9.72 2.78
CA THR A 17 -4.74 -10.37 1.94
C THR A 17 -6.06 -9.57 1.95
N PHE A 18 -6.49 -9.11 3.13
CA PHE A 18 -7.73 -8.34 3.27
C PHE A 18 -7.55 -6.90 2.80
N VAL A 19 -6.36 -6.32 2.97
CA VAL A 19 -5.99 -5.04 2.35
C VAL A 19 -6.17 -5.12 0.82
N LYS A 20 -5.61 -6.15 0.16
CA LYS A 20 -5.79 -6.36 -1.29
C LYS A 20 -7.25 -6.53 -1.70
N LEU A 21 -8.04 -7.27 -0.92
CA LEU A 21 -9.47 -7.43 -1.18
C LEU A 21 -10.20 -6.07 -1.11
N GLY A 22 -9.93 -5.26 -0.10
CA GLY A 22 -10.49 -3.93 0.05
C GLY A 22 -10.09 -2.99 -1.10
N GLN A 23 -8.84 -3.07 -1.57
CA GLN A 23 -8.38 -2.34 -2.76
C GLN A 23 -9.15 -2.75 -4.02
N VAL A 24 -9.38 -4.05 -4.25
CA VAL A 24 -10.18 -4.53 -5.39
C VAL A 24 -11.63 -4.02 -5.28
N LEU A 25 -12.24 -4.10 -4.10
CA LEU A 25 -13.60 -3.61 -3.87
C LEU A 25 -13.73 -2.10 -4.11
N ALA A 26 -12.71 -1.30 -3.75
CA ALA A 26 -12.69 0.14 -4.01
C ALA A 26 -12.76 0.49 -5.51
N THR A 27 -12.35 -0.41 -6.40
CA THR A 27 -12.45 -0.20 -7.86
C THR A 27 -13.81 -0.55 -8.46
N ARG A 28 -14.70 -1.19 -7.69
CA ARG A 28 -16.02 -1.67 -8.16
C ARG A 28 -17.11 -0.64 -7.88
N VAL A 29 -17.09 0.44 -8.66
CA VAL A 29 -18.08 1.54 -8.59
C VAL A 29 -19.53 1.09 -8.81
N ASP A 30 -19.70 -0.09 -9.42
CA ASP A 30 -20.98 -0.75 -9.67
C ASP A 30 -21.53 -1.54 -8.46
N LEU A 31 -20.68 -1.84 -7.46
CA LEU A 31 -21.05 -2.68 -6.30
C LEU A 31 -21.22 -1.90 -5.00
N LEU A 32 -20.54 -0.77 -4.86
CA LEU A 32 -20.46 -0.03 -3.59
C LEU A 32 -20.90 1.42 -3.76
N PRO A 33 -21.61 1.99 -2.77
CA PRO A 33 -21.88 3.42 -2.74
C PRO A 33 -20.60 4.27 -2.68
N PRO A 34 -20.65 5.55 -3.11
CA PRO A 34 -19.48 6.44 -3.13
C PRO A 34 -18.75 6.56 -1.79
N GLU A 35 -19.46 6.56 -0.66
CA GLU A 35 -18.86 6.68 0.67
C GLU A 35 -18.02 5.44 1.06
N TRP A 36 -18.35 4.27 0.53
CA TRP A 36 -17.58 3.05 0.73
C TRP A 36 -16.33 3.04 -0.15
N ILE A 37 -16.46 3.48 -1.40
CA ILE A 37 -15.35 3.59 -2.35
C ILE A 37 -14.31 4.57 -1.81
N ALA A 38 -14.74 5.74 -1.34
CA ALA A 38 -13.86 6.75 -0.78
C ALA A 38 -13.05 6.18 0.40
N GLU A 39 -13.72 5.53 1.35
CA GLU A 39 -13.03 4.97 2.52
C GLU A 39 -12.12 3.81 2.16
N LEU A 40 -12.55 2.85 1.32
CA LEU A 40 -11.71 1.70 0.95
C LEU A 40 -10.52 2.09 0.06
N SER A 41 -10.60 3.22 -0.65
CA SER A 41 -9.48 3.76 -1.43
C SER A 41 -8.27 4.13 -0.54
N GLU A 42 -8.50 4.46 0.73
CA GLU A 42 -7.41 4.72 1.69
C GLU A 42 -6.51 3.49 1.94
N LEU A 43 -7.00 2.27 1.65
CA LEU A 43 -6.17 1.06 1.69
C LEU A 43 -5.08 1.03 0.62
N GLN A 44 -5.18 1.87 -0.42
CA GLN A 44 -4.17 2.00 -1.46
C GLN A 44 -3.05 2.97 -1.05
N ASN A 45 -3.34 3.90 -0.13
CA ASN A 45 -2.52 5.08 0.14
C ASN A 45 -1.73 5.04 1.46
N ALA A 46 -1.69 3.91 2.16
CA ALA A 46 -1.12 3.85 3.51
C ALA A 46 -0.05 2.77 3.65
N VAL A 47 1.11 2.97 3.03
CA VAL A 47 2.34 2.33 3.50
C VAL A 47 3.36 3.44 3.74
N PRO A 48 3.81 3.66 4.99
CA PRO A 48 4.93 4.55 5.25
C PRO A 48 6.13 4.11 4.41
N ALA A 49 6.87 5.06 3.85
CA ALA A 49 8.14 4.73 3.22
C ALA A 49 9.02 3.97 4.22
N LEU A 50 9.60 2.86 3.76
CA LEU A 50 10.59 2.14 4.56
C LEU A 50 11.89 2.98 4.58
N PRO A 51 12.59 3.07 5.73
CA PRO A 51 13.91 3.66 5.77
C PRO A 51 14.83 3.03 4.72
N TYR A 52 15.63 3.85 4.02
CA TYR A 52 16.56 3.36 3.01
C TYR A 52 17.50 2.27 3.56
N ALA A 53 17.91 2.39 4.83
CA ALA A 53 18.75 1.41 5.50
C ALA A 53 18.16 -0.01 5.50
N ASP A 54 16.83 -0.13 5.58
CA ASP A 54 16.13 -1.43 5.65
C ASP A 54 16.04 -2.11 4.27
N ILE A 55 16.18 -1.35 3.18
CA ILE A 55 16.07 -1.86 1.81
C ILE A 55 17.41 -1.89 1.07
N ARG A 56 18.46 -1.25 1.61
CA ARG A 56 19.76 -1.09 0.93
C ARG A 56 20.38 -2.43 0.53
N GLU A 57 20.43 -3.41 1.44
CA GLU A 57 21.08 -4.70 1.20
C GLU A 57 20.37 -5.48 0.09
N GLN A 58 19.03 -5.51 0.12
CA GLN A 58 18.23 -6.13 -0.92
C GLN A 58 18.41 -5.41 -2.27
N LEU A 59 18.45 -4.08 -2.25
CA LEU A 59 18.63 -3.27 -3.45
C LEU A 59 20.01 -3.50 -4.10
N GLU A 60 21.09 -3.59 -3.30
CA GLU A 60 22.43 -3.94 -3.78
C GLU A 60 22.47 -5.35 -4.38
N ALA A 61 21.78 -6.32 -3.74
CA ALA A 61 21.70 -7.68 -4.25
C ALA A 61 20.97 -7.75 -5.61
N ASP A 62 19.86 -7.02 -5.76
CA ASP A 62 19.07 -6.99 -6.99
C ASP A 62 19.78 -6.25 -8.14
N LEU A 63 20.57 -5.23 -7.82
CA LEU A 63 21.33 -4.45 -8.80
C LEU A 63 22.72 -5.04 -9.13
N GLY A 64 23.27 -5.85 -8.22
CA GLY A 64 24.64 -6.39 -8.32
C GLY A 64 25.75 -5.34 -8.12
N ALA A 65 25.41 -4.12 -7.73
CA ALA A 65 26.31 -2.98 -7.51
C ALA A 65 25.67 -1.96 -6.55
N SER A 66 26.42 -0.95 -6.12
CA SER A 66 25.85 0.12 -5.29
C SER A 66 24.81 0.91 -6.10
N PRO A 67 23.65 1.27 -5.51
CA PRO A 67 22.64 2.08 -6.19
C PRO A 67 23.18 3.43 -6.70
N THR A 68 24.17 3.99 -6.01
CA THR A 68 24.84 5.25 -6.39
C THR A 68 25.74 5.11 -7.63
N GLU A 69 26.09 3.88 -8.02
CA GLU A 69 26.86 3.59 -9.25
C GLU A 69 25.94 3.32 -10.44
N VAL A 70 24.72 2.82 -10.18
CA VAL A 70 23.72 2.49 -11.20
C VAL A 70 22.88 3.70 -11.57
N PHE A 71 22.50 4.51 -10.59
CA PHE A 71 21.62 5.67 -10.78
C PHE A 71 22.37 6.97 -10.57
N ALA A 72 22.10 7.96 -11.43
CA ALA A 72 22.66 9.31 -11.28
C ALA A 72 22.08 10.05 -10.06
N PHE A 73 20.87 9.69 -9.62
CA PHE A 73 20.19 10.30 -8.48
C PHE A 73 19.15 9.32 -7.89
N LEU A 74 19.01 9.34 -6.56
CA LEU A 74 18.03 8.58 -5.77
C LEU A 74 17.35 9.56 -4.79
N ASP A 75 16.02 9.57 -4.79
CA ASP A 75 15.14 10.35 -3.90
C ASP A 75 14.70 9.48 -2.71
#